data_AF-A0A349UNI6-F1
#
_entry.id   AF-A0A349UNI6-F1
#
_cell.length_a   1.000
_cell.length_b   1.000
_cell.length_c   1.000
_cell.angle_alpha   90.00
_cell.angle_beta   90.00
_cell.angle_gamma   90.00
#
_symmetry.space_group_name_H-M   'P 1'
#
loop_
_entity.id
_entity.type
_entity.pdbx_description
1 polymer ?
#
loop_
_entity_poly.entity_id
_entity_poly.type
_entity_poly.pdbx_seq_one_letter_code
_entity_poly.pdbx_strand_id
1 'polypeptide(L)'
;MKRIASTYSPANKITVFEGSCLDLLASMPDESMQLVVTSPPYNLGKEYEKRLHLDDYLAQQREVIRECVRVLRPEGSICWQVGNYVEKGAIIPLDTILYPVFTGLGLKMRNRIVWHFGHGLHCTNRFSGRYETIAWFTKTDRYHFDVDPVRVPQKYPGKRHFKGPKAGEFSCNPLGKNPGDVWTIPNVKSNHVEKTVHPCQFPVELVERLVLAMTRPGDSVLDPFLGVGTTIVAAVRNGRRAHGAEILPKYAEIAKDRIQAAVKGLLPVRPRGKPVFDPQDAGRALTTTPWLFRDREAGIR
;
A
#
# COMPACT_ATOMS: atom_id res chain seq x y z
N MET A 1 5.85 25.30 13.29
CA MET A 1 6.20 24.00 12.66
C MET A 1 5.68 22.86 13.51
N LYS A 2 4.91 21.90 12.97
CA LYS A 2 4.57 20.69 13.73
C LYS A 2 5.84 19.85 13.85
N ARG A 3 6.39 19.74 15.06
CA ARG A 3 7.62 18.97 15.34
C ARG A 3 7.33 17.48 15.18
N ILE A 4 8.20 16.77 14.46
CA ILE A 4 8.20 15.30 14.44
C ILE A 4 8.78 14.84 15.78
N ALA A 5 8.01 14.08 16.56
CA ALA A 5 8.48 13.55 17.83
C ALA A 5 9.30 12.28 17.62
N SER A 6 10.35 12.08 18.43
CA SER A 6 11.17 10.86 18.44
C SER A 6 10.56 9.75 19.31
N THR A 7 9.67 10.10 20.23
CA THR A 7 8.93 9.15 21.08
C THR A 7 7.43 9.27 20.87
N TYR A 8 6.67 8.24 21.25
CA TYR A 8 5.22 8.27 21.16
C TYR A 8 4.61 9.04 22.32
N SER A 9 3.51 9.74 22.02
CA SER A 9 2.58 10.28 23.01
C SER A 9 1.20 10.40 22.35
N PRO A 10 0.10 10.17 23.10
CA PRO A 10 -1.26 10.37 22.62
C PRO A 10 -1.59 11.80 22.17
N ALA A 11 -0.73 12.80 22.41
CA ALA A 11 -0.88 14.16 21.88
C ALA A 11 -0.13 14.40 20.56
N ASN A 12 0.82 13.52 20.19
CA ASN A 12 1.68 13.74 19.04
C ASN A 12 0.89 13.65 17.73
N LYS A 13 1.12 14.62 16.83
CA LYS A 13 0.58 14.53 15.46
C LYS A 13 1.41 13.60 14.59
N ILE A 14 2.73 13.58 14.80
CA ILE A 14 3.68 12.79 14.03
C ILE A 14 4.74 12.23 14.97
N THR A 15 4.95 10.91 14.92
CA THR A 15 6.09 10.24 15.58
C THR A 15 6.89 9.45 14.56
N VAL A 16 8.21 9.64 14.56
CA VAL A 16 9.16 8.76 13.87
C VAL A 16 10.11 8.26 14.94
N PHE A 17 9.93 7.00 15.34
CA PHE A 17 10.75 6.34 16.34
C PHE A 17 11.92 5.63 15.65
N GLU A 18 13.14 5.94 16.08
CA GLU A 18 14.34 5.25 15.62
C GLU A 18 14.64 4.07 16.55
N GLY A 19 14.40 2.85 16.06
CA GLY A 19 14.58 1.64 16.85
C GLY A 19 13.62 0.53 16.48
N SER A 20 13.49 -0.46 17.37
CA SER A 20 12.61 -1.60 17.16
C SER A 20 11.15 -1.17 17.11
N CYS A 21 10.38 -1.75 16.20
CA CYS A 21 8.94 -1.54 16.13
C CYS A 21 8.21 -2.04 17.39
N LEU A 22 8.74 -3.08 18.05
CA LEU A 22 8.18 -3.61 19.29
C LEU A 22 8.34 -2.62 20.45
N ASP A 23 9.46 -1.89 20.51
CA ASP A 23 9.68 -0.86 21.53
C ASP A 23 8.68 0.29 21.36
N LEU A 24 8.45 0.73 20.11
CA LEU A 24 7.42 1.72 19.81
C LEU A 24 6.03 1.21 20.21
N LEU A 25 5.67 0.00 19.78
CA LEU A 25 4.37 -0.61 20.07
C LEU A 25 4.13 -0.75 21.58
N ALA A 26 5.14 -1.18 22.34
CA ALA A 26 5.06 -1.30 23.79
C ALA A 26 4.75 0.04 24.49
N SER A 27 5.19 1.17 23.92
CA SER A 27 4.88 2.51 24.44
C SER A 27 3.47 3.01 24.11
N MET A 28 2.74 2.32 23.21
CA MET A 28 1.41 2.74 22.76
C MET A 28 0.30 2.11 23.62
N PRO A 29 -0.71 2.89 24.05
CA PRO A 29 -1.90 2.35 24.68
C PRO A 29 -2.68 1.42 23.76
N ASP A 30 -3.42 0.50 24.36
CA ASP A 30 -4.43 -0.30 23.69
C ASP A 30 -5.43 0.60 22.95
N GLU A 31 -5.93 0.12 21.81
CA GLU A 31 -7.01 0.77 21.06
C GLU A 31 -6.75 2.25 20.71
N SER A 32 -5.49 2.61 20.50
CA SER A 32 -5.06 3.98 20.18
C SER A 32 -4.97 4.28 18.68
N MET A 33 -4.97 3.25 17.82
CA MET A 33 -4.76 3.35 16.37
C MET A 33 -6.03 3.00 15.57
N GLN A 34 -6.33 3.79 14.54
CA GLN A 34 -7.45 3.53 13.64
C GLN A 34 -7.05 2.63 12.46
N LEU A 35 -5.83 2.80 11.95
CA LEU A 35 -5.35 2.08 10.77
C LEU A 35 -3.88 1.70 10.94
N VAL A 36 -3.55 0.44 10.69
CA VAL A 36 -2.17 -0.01 10.49
C VAL A 36 -1.97 -0.25 8.99
N VAL A 37 -0.99 0.40 8.38
CA VAL A 37 -0.56 0.12 6.99
C VAL A 37 0.93 -0.07 6.98
N THR A 38 1.39 -1.18 6.41
CA THR A 38 2.82 -1.46 6.32
C THR A 38 3.16 -2.44 5.20
N SER A 39 4.44 -2.53 4.91
CA SER A 39 5.08 -3.62 4.15
C SER A 39 6.24 -4.13 4.99
N PRO A 40 6.10 -5.26 5.71
CA PRO A 40 7.18 -5.76 6.54
C PRO A 40 8.43 -6.11 5.71
N PRO A 41 9.63 -6.11 6.31
CA PRO A 41 10.77 -6.77 5.70
C PRO A 41 10.43 -8.24 5.45
N TYR A 42 10.84 -8.76 4.30
CA TYR A 42 10.57 -10.16 3.97
C TYR A 42 11.69 -11.09 4.49
N ASN A 43 12.79 -10.57 5.07
CA ASN A 43 13.94 -11.36 5.56
C ASN A 43 14.63 -12.21 4.47
N LEU A 44 14.64 -11.70 3.22
CA LEU A 44 14.99 -12.45 1.99
C LEU A 44 16.36 -12.17 1.39
N GLY A 45 17.36 -11.78 2.19
CA GLY A 45 18.75 -11.72 1.71
C GLY A 45 19.05 -10.59 0.70
N LYS A 46 18.55 -9.37 0.96
CA LYS A 46 19.07 -8.14 0.31
C LYS A 46 20.04 -7.44 1.24
N GLU A 47 21.34 -7.50 0.99
CA GLU A 47 22.50 -6.83 1.64
C GLU A 47 22.55 -6.66 3.18
N TYR A 48 21.48 -6.93 3.93
CA TYR A 48 21.27 -6.51 5.31
C TYR A 48 20.58 -7.56 6.19
N GLU A 49 20.19 -8.73 5.66
CA GLU A 49 19.51 -9.77 6.46
C GLU A 49 20.08 -11.16 6.17
N LYS A 50 20.49 -11.89 7.23
CA LYS A 50 20.75 -13.33 7.15
C LYS A 50 19.41 -14.01 6.78
N ARG A 51 19.45 -14.94 5.81
CA ARG A 51 18.28 -15.72 5.41
C ARG A 51 17.73 -16.49 6.61
N LEU A 52 16.63 -16.01 7.18
CA LEU A 52 15.94 -16.67 8.30
C LEU A 52 15.11 -17.85 7.78
N HIS A 53 14.84 -18.83 8.65
CA HIS A 53 13.91 -19.90 8.33
C HIS A 53 12.50 -19.29 8.20
N LEU A 54 11.64 -19.89 7.37
CA LEU A 54 10.26 -19.39 7.17
C LEU A 54 9.49 -19.31 8.50
N ASP A 55 9.74 -20.26 9.41
CA ASP A 55 9.12 -20.29 10.73
C ASP A 55 9.56 -19.12 11.62
N ASP A 56 10.84 -18.72 11.55
CA ASP A 56 11.34 -17.57 12.30
C ASP A 56 10.69 -16.28 11.80
N TYR A 57 10.56 -16.15 10.47
CA TYR A 57 9.83 -15.04 9.85
C TYR A 57 8.38 -14.99 10.36
N LEU A 58 7.67 -16.13 10.33
CA LEU A 58 6.29 -16.19 10.81
C LEU A 58 6.17 -15.88 12.31
N ALA A 59 7.13 -16.32 13.13
CA ALA A 59 7.16 -16.02 14.56
C ALA A 59 7.35 -14.52 14.82
N GLN A 60 8.29 -13.88 14.13
CA GLN A 60 8.51 -12.43 14.22
C GLN A 60 7.28 -11.63 13.76
N GLN A 61 6.70 -12.00 12.61
CA GLN A 61 5.48 -11.35 12.12
C GLN A 61 4.32 -11.52 13.09
N ARG A 62 4.15 -12.71 13.69
CA ARG A 62 3.10 -12.97 14.68
C ARG A 62 3.23 -12.06 15.90
N GLU A 63 4.44 -11.84 16.40
CA GLU A 63 4.67 -10.96 17.54
C GLU A 63 4.25 -9.51 17.24
N VAL A 64 4.69 -8.98 16.10
CA VAL A 64 4.35 -7.62 15.68
C VAL A 64 2.85 -7.49 15.38
N ILE A 65 2.26 -8.45 14.67
CA ILE A 65 0.82 -8.45 14.36
C ILE A 65 -0.01 -8.49 15.66
N ARG A 66 0.38 -9.28 16.66
CA ARG A 66 -0.29 -9.34 17.97
C ARG A 66 -0.32 -7.97 18.65
N GLU A 67 0.80 -7.27 18.67
CA GLU A 67 0.87 -5.91 19.22
C GLU A 67 0.09 -4.90 18.38
N CYS A 68 0.11 -5.02 17.04
CA CYS A 68 -0.74 -4.22 16.17
C CYS A 68 -2.23 -4.43 16.47
N VAL A 69 -2.67 -5.66 16.75
CA VAL A 69 -4.07 -5.97 17.14
C VAL A 69 -4.43 -5.33 18.47
N ARG A 70 -3.51 -5.33 19.45
CA ARG A 70 -3.71 -4.69 20.77
C ARG A 70 -3.95 -3.19 20.63
N VAL A 71 -3.08 -2.49 19.89
CA VAL A 71 -3.20 -1.02 19.71
C VAL A 71 -4.31 -0.60 18.76
N LEU A 72 -4.88 -1.53 17.98
CA LEU A 72 -5.95 -1.22 17.03
C LEU A 72 -7.29 -1.01 17.74
N ARG A 73 -8.02 0.03 17.36
CA ARG A 73 -9.39 0.29 17.82
C ARG A 73 -10.36 -0.81 17.37
N PRO A 74 -11.51 -1.01 18.05
CA PRO A 74 -12.55 -1.92 17.58
C PRO A 74 -13.04 -1.62 16.15
N GLU A 75 -13.08 -0.34 15.77
CA GLU A 75 -13.46 0.14 14.44
C GLU A 75 -12.28 0.15 13.43
N GLY A 76 -11.10 -0.32 13.85
CA GLY A 76 -9.86 -0.20 13.11
C GLY A 76 -9.62 -1.29 12.06
N SER A 77 -8.70 -0.98 11.13
CA SER A 77 -8.25 -1.87 10.06
C SER A 77 -6.74 -2.10 10.08
N ILE A 78 -6.31 -3.28 9.61
CA ILE A 78 -4.91 -3.59 9.28
C ILE A 78 -4.82 -3.87 7.79
N CYS A 79 -3.85 -3.25 7.12
CA CYS A 79 -3.50 -3.45 5.74
C CYS A 79 -2.04 -3.90 5.64
N TRP A 80 -1.85 -5.20 5.44
CA TRP A 80 -0.52 -5.81 5.39
C TRP A 80 -0.12 -6.07 3.95
N GLN A 81 0.78 -5.23 3.44
CA GLN A 81 1.25 -5.32 2.07
C GLN A 81 2.38 -6.33 1.97
N VAL A 82 2.17 -7.41 1.20
CA VAL A 82 3.18 -8.46 1.02
C VAL A 82 3.21 -8.98 -0.42
N GLY A 83 4.40 -9.38 -0.84
CA GLY A 83 4.66 -10.02 -2.12
C GLY A 83 4.80 -11.53 -2.00
N ASN A 84 5.70 -12.08 -2.82
CA ASN A 84 6.00 -13.50 -2.87
C ASN A 84 7.42 -13.77 -2.40
N TYR A 85 7.60 -14.86 -1.66
CA TYR A 85 8.90 -15.47 -1.41
C TYR A 85 9.18 -16.55 -2.47
N VAL A 86 10.44 -16.69 -2.86
CA VAL A 86 10.89 -17.75 -3.79
C VAL A 86 11.87 -18.64 -3.08
N GLU A 87 11.52 -19.92 -2.93
CA GLU A 87 12.38 -20.94 -2.34
C GLU A 87 12.56 -22.10 -3.31
N LYS A 88 13.82 -22.36 -3.71
CA LYS A 88 14.16 -23.46 -4.63
C LYS A 88 13.27 -23.51 -5.88
N GLY A 89 12.90 -22.33 -6.42
CA GLY A 89 12.05 -22.17 -7.60
C GLY A 89 10.54 -22.17 -7.33
N ALA A 90 10.10 -22.60 -6.14
CA ALA A 90 8.70 -22.54 -5.72
C ALA A 90 8.32 -21.14 -5.25
N ILE A 91 7.08 -20.74 -5.53
CA ILE A 91 6.50 -19.47 -5.08
C ILE A 91 5.70 -19.72 -3.82
N ILE A 92 6.06 -18.99 -2.77
CA ILE A 92 5.38 -18.97 -1.48
C ILE A 92 4.72 -17.60 -1.36
N PRO A 93 3.40 -17.49 -1.56
CA PRO A 93 2.66 -16.25 -1.38
C PRO A 93 2.62 -15.91 0.11
N LEU A 94 3.23 -14.78 0.49
CA LEU A 94 3.39 -14.42 1.90
C LEU A 94 2.04 -14.12 2.57
N ASP A 95 1.09 -13.59 1.81
CA ASP A 95 -0.29 -13.36 2.27
C ASP A 95 -1.00 -14.66 2.68
N THR A 96 -0.73 -15.76 1.97
CA THR A 96 -1.35 -17.06 2.22
C THR A 96 -0.85 -17.66 3.54
N ILE A 97 0.45 -17.58 3.80
CA ILE A 97 1.04 -18.11 5.05
C ILE A 97 0.78 -17.20 6.26
N LEU A 98 0.57 -15.89 6.03
CA LEU A 98 0.24 -14.95 7.10
C LEU A 98 -1.26 -14.93 7.43
N TYR A 99 -2.14 -15.34 6.52
CA TYR A 99 -3.59 -15.36 6.75
C TYR A 99 -4.00 -16.05 8.07
N PRO A 100 -3.48 -17.26 8.41
CA PRO A 100 -3.81 -17.93 9.68
C PRO A 100 -3.35 -17.15 10.92
N VAL A 101 -2.31 -16.33 10.81
CA VAL A 101 -1.82 -15.50 11.92
C VAL A 101 -2.86 -14.43 12.26
N PHE A 102 -3.38 -13.74 11.25
CA PHE A 102 -4.41 -12.71 11.45
C PHE A 102 -5.72 -13.30 11.96
N THR A 103 -6.22 -14.39 11.37
CA THR A 103 -7.49 -15.00 11.78
C THR A 103 -7.39 -15.69 13.14
N GLY A 104 -6.25 -16.27 13.48
CA GLY A 104 -5.97 -16.81 14.82
C GLY A 104 -5.98 -15.74 15.93
N LEU A 105 -5.77 -14.48 15.57
CA LEU A 105 -5.89 -13.32 16.47
C LEU A 105 -7.31 -12.69 16.43
N GLY A 106 -8.28 -13.36 15.81
CA GLY A 106 -9.69 -12.92 15.77
C GLY A 106 -10.02 -11.88 14.70
N LEU A 107 -9.07 -11.50 13.85
CA LEU A 107 -9.33 -10.54 12.79
C LEU A 107 -10.12 -11.14 11.63
N LYS A 108 -10.95 -10.32 10.98
CA LYS A 108 -11.75 -10.71 9.80
C LYS A 108 -11.18 -10.09 8.54
N MET A 109 -10.83 -10.92 7.56
CA MET A 109 -10.39 -10.46 6.24
C MET A 109 -11.57 -9.83 5.49
N ARG A 110 -11.37 -8.67 4.86
CA ARG A 110 -12.38 -8.00 4.04
C ARG A 110 -12.06 -8.09 2.56
N ASN A 111 -10.82 -7.81 2.18
CA ASN A 111 -10.35 -8.05 0.82
C ASN A 111 -8.90 -8.53 0.82
N ARG A 112 -8.59 -9.32 -0.21
CA ARG A 112 -7.25 -9.54 -0.71
C ARG A 112 -7.02 -8.59 -1.88
N ILE A 113 -6.53 -7.39 -1.59
CA ILE A 113 -6.38 -6.35 -2.61
C ILE A 113 -5.14 -6.67 -3.44
N VAL A 114 -5.29 -6.77 -4.76
CA VAL A 114 -4.21 -7.00 -5.71
C VAL A 114 -3.68 -5.65 -6.19
N TRP A 115 -2.45 -5.35 -5.82
CA TRP A 115 -1.72 -4.20 -6.37
C TRP A 115 -0.95 -4.64 -7.62
N HIS A 116 -1.46 -4.27 -8.79
CA HIS A 116 -0.83 -4.55 -10.07
C HIS A 116 0.11 -3.42 -10.52
N PHE A 117 1.30 -3.79 -10.99
CA PHE A 117 2.29 -2.89 -11.58
C PHE A 117 2.91 -3.48 -12.85
N GLY A 118 3.13 -2.62 -13.86
CA GLY A 118 3.58 -3.07 -15.19
C GLY A 118 5.07 -3.43 -15.30
N HIS A 119 5.93 -2.88 -14.43
CA HIS A 119 7.39 -3.02 -14.53
C HIS A 119 7.97 -3.96 -13.47
N GLY A 120 8.82 -4.90 -13.90
CA GLY A 120 9.52 -5.83 -13.01
C GLY A 120 10.47 -6.75 -13.77
N LEU A 121 11.24 -7.56 -13.03
CA LEU A 121 12.12 -8.57 -13.63
C LEU A 121 11.30 -9.63 -14.39
N HIS A 122 11.90 -10.20 -15.44
CA HIS A 122 11.31 -11.28 -16.23
C HIS A 122 11.80 -12.64 -15.73
N CYS A 123 10.89 -13.61 -15.76
CA CYS A 123 11.19 -15.01 -15.47
C CYS A 123 11.18 -15.81 -16.78
N THR A 124 12.04 -16.82 -16.88
CA THR A 124 12.12 -17.74 -18.02
C THR A 124 11.25 -18.99 -17.82
N ASN A 125 11.27 -19.55 -16.61
CA ASN A 125 10.64 -20.85 -16.31
C ASN A 125 9.23 -20.72 -15.69
N ARG A 126 8.62 -19.52 -15.70
CA ARG A 126 7.27 -19.23 -15.20
C ARG A 126 6.80 -17.86 -15.66
N PHE A 127 5.50 -17.58 -15.52
CA PHE A 127 4.99 -16.22 -15.73
C PHE A 127 5.60 -15.24 -14.72
N SER A 128 5.98 -14.07 -15.23
CA SER A 128 6.62 -13.03 -14.43
C SER A 128 5.60 -12.40 -13.49
N GLY A 129 5.93 -12.31 -12.20
CA GLY A 129 5.06 -11.66 -11.21
C GLY A 129 4.88 -10.17 -11.55
N ARG A 130 3.63 -9.72 -11.58
CA ARG A 130 3.25 -8.32 -11.87
C ARG A 130 2.26 -7.77 -10.86
N TYR A 131 2.21 -8.38 -9.68
CA TYR A 131 1.42 -7.89 -8.59
C TYR A 131 2.04 -8.24 -7.25
N GLU A 132 1.65 -7.47 -6.26
CA GLU A 132 1.74 -7.81 -4.84
C GLU A 132 0.34 -7.67 -4.23
N THR A 133 0.19 -8.05 -2.97
CA THR A 133 -1.11 -8.06 -2.30
C THR A 133 -1.11 -7.16 -1.07
N ILE A 134 -2.27 -6.61 -0.74
CA ILE A 134 -2.54 -6.02 0.56
C ILE A 134 -3.64 -6.88 1.19
N ALA A 135 -3.27 -7.58 2.26
CA ALA A 135 -4.23 -8.34 3.05
C ALA A 135 -4.94 -7.36 4.01
N TRP A 136 -6.19 -7.03 3.71
CA TRP A 136 -6.99 -6.11 4.53
C TRP A 136 -7.84 -6.90 5.53
N PHE A 137 -7.59 -6.63 6.80
CA PHE A 137 -8.31 -7.18 7.94
C PHE A 137 -8.95 -6.08 8.80
N THR A 138 -9.98 -6.45 9.56
CA THR A 138 -10.69 -5.57 10.49
C THR A 138 -10.78 -6.22 11.87
N LYS A 139 -10.72 -5.40 12.93
CA LYS A 139 -10.81 -5.90 14.33
C LYS A 139 -12.20 -6.43 14.67
N THR A 140 -13.23 -5.73 14.21
CA THR A 140 -14.64 -6.11 14.42
C THR A 140 -15.47 -5.85 13.16
N ASP A 141 -16.78 -6.10 13.22
CA ASP A 141 -17.72 -5.71 12.16
C ASP A 141 -18.14 -4.23 12.21
N ARG A 142 -17.71 -3.46 13.23
CA ARG A 142 -17.99 -2.01 13.34
C ARG A 142 -16.99 -1.12 12.61
N TYR A 143 -16.15 -1.69 11.76
CA TYR A 143 -15.04 -1.00 11.13
C TYR A 143 -15.48 0.22 10.31
N HIS A 144 -14.64 1.25 10.29
CA HIS A 144 -14.88 2.39 9.43
C HIS A 144 -14.45 2.08 7.99
N PHE A 145 -15.35 2.34 7.04
CA PHE A 145 -15.06 2.29 5.61
C PHE A 145 -15.86 3.37 4.86
N ASP A 146 -15.16 4.23 4.12
CA ASP A 146 -15.74 5.25 3.24
C ASP A 146 -15.18 5.10 1.82
N VAL A 147 -16.04 4.65 0.91
CA VAL A 147 -15.64 4.43 -0.49
C VAL A 147 -15.62 5.73 -1.30
N ASP A 148 -16.36 6.76 -0.89
CA ASP A 148 -16.62 7.93 -1.73
C ASP A 148 -15.35 8.72 -2.09
N PRO A 149 -14.41 9.00 -1.15
CA PRO A 149 -13.14 9.66 -1.46
C PRO A 149 -12.23 8.88 -2.42
N VAL A 150 -12.44 7.57 -2.53
CA VAL A 150 -11.58 6.64 -3.29
C VAL A 150 -12.24 6.07 -4.54
N ARG A 151 -13.42 6.58 -4.90
CA ARG A 151 -14.06 6.26 -6.18
C ARG A 151 -13.16 6.60 -7.36
N VAL A 152 -13.35 5.85 -8.42
CA VAL A 152 -12.66 6.03 -9.71
C VAL A 152 -13.67 6.30 -10.82
N PRO A 153 -13.26 6.93 -11.93
CA PRO A 153 -14.15 7.17 -13.06
C PRO A 153 -14.87 5.91 -13.53
N GLN A 154 -16.14 6.07 -13.89
CA GLN A 154 -16.92 5.01 -14.51
C GLN A 154 -16.52 4.84 -15.96
N LYS A 155 -16.68 3.61 -16.47
CA LYS A 155 -16.50 3.34 -17.90
C LYS A 155 -17.51 4.10 -18.76
N TYR A 156 -18.73 4.26 -18.25
CA TYR A 156 -19.83 4.98 -18.91
C TYR A 156 -20.40 6.03 -17.95
N PRO A 157 -19.76 7.21 -17.85
CA PRO A 157 -20.24 8.30 -16.99
C PRO A 157 -21.66 8.72 -17.37
N GLY A 158 -22.48 9.02 -16.37
CA GLY A 158 -23.84 9.53 -16.56
C GLY A 158 -24.85 8.50 -17.09
N LYS A 159 -24.53 7.21 -17.06
CA LYS A 159 -25.46 6.15 -17.45
C LYS A 159 -26.73 6.23 -16.61
N ARG A 160 -27.88 6.42 -17.27
CA ARG A 160 -29.20 6.46 -16.65
C ARG A 160 -29.92 5.13 -16.80
N HIS A 161 -30.83 4.84 -15.88
CA HIS A 161 -31.75 3.72 -16.07
C HIS A 161 -32.59 3.96 -17.34
N PHE A 162 -32.60 2.96 -18.23
CA PHE A 162 -33.30 3.06 -19.51
C PHE A 162 -34.82 2.83 -19.38
N LYS A 163 -35.23 1.96 -18.44
CA LYS A 163 -36.63 1.58 -18.21
C LYS A 163 -36.86 1.35 -16.71
N GLY A 164 -38.14 1.28 -16.33
CA GLY A 164 -38.60 1.01 -14.96
C GLY A 164 -38.84 2.28 -14.13
N PRO A 165 -39.18 2.14 -12.84
CA PRO A 165 -39.59 3.26 -11.99
C PRO A 165 -38.54 4.37 -11.82
N LYS A 166 -37.26 4.06 -12.07
CA LYS A 166 -36.13 4.98 -11.99
C LYS A 166 -35.66 5.50 -13.35
N ALA A 167 -36.45 5.30 -14.42
CA ALA A 167 -36.07 5.71 -15.77
C ALA A 167 -35.69 7.20 -15.80
N GLY A 168 -34.53 7.51 -16.37
CA GLY A 168 -33.98 8.86 -16.37
C GLY A 168 -33.13 9.23 -15.13
N GLU A 169 -33.15 8.45 -14.05
CA GLU A 169 -32.22 8.62 -12.92
C GLU A 169 -30.85 7.99 -13.22
N PHE A 170 -29.79 8.50 -12.58
CA PHE A 170 -28.46 7.90 -12.70
C PHE A 170 -28.46 6.47 -12.13
N SER A 171 -28.04 5.52 -12.95
CA SER A 171 -27.90 4.11 -12.57
C SER A 171 -26.64 3.81 -11.76
N CYS A 172 -25.81 4.82 -11.57
CA CYS A 172 -24.48 4.71 -11.03
C CYS A 172 -24.18 5.93 -10.15
N ASN A 173 -23.32 5.76 -9.13
CA ASN A 173 -23.04 6.84 -8.19
C ASN A 173 -22.32 8.00 -8.91
N PRO A 174 -22.75 9.26 -8.75
CA PRO A 174 -22.20 10.41 -9.48
C PRO A 174 -20.72 10.70 -9.17
N LEU A 175 -20.22 10.28 -8.00
CA LEU A 175 -18.82 10.44 -7.61
C LEU A 175 -17.89 9.38 -8.25
N GLY A 176 -18.44 8.42 -8.98
CA GLY A 176 -17.70 7.35 -9.65
C GLY A 176 -18.02 5.95 -9.14
N LYS A 177 -17.31 4.94 -9.65
CA LYS A 177 -17.48 3.54 -9.22
C LYS A 177 -16.56 3.21 -8.05
N ASN A 178 -16.93 2.17 -7.30
CA ASN A 178 -16.01 1.51 -6.37
C ASN A 178 -14.73 1.11 -7.14
N PRO A 179 -13.53 1.39 -6.60
CA PRO A 179 -12.27 1.04 -7.27
C PRO A 179 -12.09 -0.47 -7.49
N GLY A 180 -12.89 -1.32 -6.83
CA GLY A 180 -12.66 -2.76 -6.75
C GLY A 180 -11.45 -3.07 -5.88
N ASP A 181 -11.00 -4.31 -5.90
CA ASP A 181 -9.83 -4.80 -5.17
C ASP A 181 -8.66 -5.18 -6.09
N VAL A 182 -8.69 -4.75 -7.36
CA VAL A 182 -7.54 -4.83 -8.27
C VAL A 182 -7.11 -3.42 -8.64
N TRP A 183 -5.96 -3.00 -8.13
CA TRP A 183 -5.46 -1.63 -8.24
C TRP A 183 -4.24 -1.57 -9.13
N THR A 184 -4.39 -0.94 -10.29
CA THR A 184 -3.27 -0.65 -11.19
C THR A 184 -2.60 0.66 -10.78
N ILE A 185 -1.47 0.56 -10.06
CA ILE A 185 -0.68 1.70 -9.59
C ILE A 185 0.80 1.40 -9.90
N PRO A 186 1.54 2.28 -10.58
CA PRO A 186 2.97 2.05 -10.85
C PRO A 186 3.79 1.88 -9.57
N ASN A 187 4.81 1.03 -9.63
CA ASN A 187 5.79 0.90 -8.55
C ASN A 187 6.85 2.01 -8.59
N VAL A 188 7.46 2.31 -7.43
CA VAL A 188 8.48 3.36 -7.31
C VAL A 188 9.84 2.84 -7.80
N LYS A 189 10.13 3.08 -9.09
CA LYS A 189 11.41 2.74 -9.76
C LYS A 189 12.27 3.97 -10.01
N SER A 190 13.43 3.80 -10.66
CA SER A 190 14.47 4.85 -10.83
C SER A 190 13.94 6.20 -11.32
N ASN A 191 13.03 6.21 -12.30
CA ASN A 191 12.47 7.44 -12.89
C ASN A 191 11.18 7.92 -12.18
N HIS A 192 10.78 7.28 -11.08
CA HIS A 192 9.59 7.66 -10.35
C HIS A 192 9.87 8.88 -9.47
N VAL A 193 8.99 9.88 -9.50
CA VAL A 193 9.17 11.16 -8.78
C VAL A 193 9.37 10.99 -7.26
N GLU A 194 8.77 9.94 -6.70
CA GLU A 194 8.86 9.62 -5.28
C GLU A 194 10.11 8.80 -4.90
N LYS A 195 10.95 8.40 -5.85
CA LYS A 195 12.04 7.44 -5.63
C LYS A 195 13.08 7.98 -4.65
N THR A 196 13.42 7.13 -3.68
CA THR A 196 14.55 7.32 -2.78
C THR A 196 15.55 6.17 -2.94
N VAL A 197 16.60 6.18 -2.12
CA VAL A 197 17.55 5.07 -1.99
C VAL A 197 16.90 3.78 -1.45
N HIS A 198 15.70 3.83 -0.87
CA HIS A 198 15.04 2.64 -0.36
C HIS A 198 14.69 1.66 -1.50
N PRO A 199 15.07 0.38 -1.40
CA PRO A 199 14.96 -0.57 -2.51
C PRO A 199 13.52 -0.99 -2.81
N CYS A 200 12.67 -1.05 -1.77
CA CYS A 200 11.30 -1.58 -1.83
C CYS A 200 10.27 -0.53 -1.42
N GLN A 201 10.37 0.70 -1.91
CA GLN A 201 9.41 1.76 -1.58
C GLN A 201 8.10 1.55 -2.35
N PHE A 202 6.97 1.46 -1.65
CA PHE A 202 5.63 1.55 -2.27
C PHE A 202 5.23 3.03 -2.49
N PRO A 203 4.34 3.32 -3.47
CA PRO A 203 3.94 4.69 -3.81
C PRO A 203 2.93 5.27 -2.82
N VAL A 204 2.95 6.60 -2.63
CA VAL A 204 2.02 7.32 -1.74
C VAL A 204 0.57 7.08 -2.13
N GLU A 205 0.26 7.03 -3.43
CA GLU A 205 -1.10 6.79 -3.95
C GLU A 205 -1.72 5.48 -3.41
N LEU A 206 -0.92 4.43 -3.22
CA LEU A 206 -1.38 3.14 -2.72
C LEU A 206 -1.91 3.27 -1.29
N VAL A 207 -1.15 3.96 -0.43
CA VAL A 207 -1.52 4.15 0.98
C VAL A 207 -2.57 5.24 1.15
N GLU A 208 -2.53 6.29 0.35
CA GLU A 208 -3.51 7.37 0.39
C GLU A 208 -4.93 6.84 0.16
N ARG A 209 -5.10 5.85 -0.71
CA ARG A 209 -6.38 5.15 -0.88
C ARG A 209 -6.85 4.46 0.40
N LEU A 210 -5.95 3.76 1.11
CA LEU A 210 -6.27 3.09 2.37
C LEU A 210 -6.62 4.10 3.48
N VAL A 211 -5.81 5.15 3.61
CA VAL A 211 -6.03 6.22 4.60
C VAL A 211 -7.39 6.88 4.37
N LEU A 212 -7.70 7.28 3.14
CA LEU A 212 -8.96 7.92 2.82
C LEU A 212 -10.17 7.01 3.07
N ALA A 213 -10.04 5.72 2.78
CA ALA A 213 -11.13 4.78 2.92
C ALA A 213 -11.35 4.28 4.35
N MET A 214 -10.32 4.19 5.18
CA MET A 214 -10.38 3.46 6.47
C MET A 214 -10.19 4.36 7.70
N THR A 215 -10.07 5.67 7.50
CA THR A 215 -9.87 6.65 8.58
C THR A 215 -10.63 7.94 8.32
N ARG A 216 -10.92 8.69 9.38
CA ARG A 216 -11.42 10.07 9.31
C ARG A 216 -10.28 11.08 9.54
N PRO A 217 -10.43 12.35 9.13
CA PRO A 217 -9.49 13.40 9.53
C PRO A 217 -9.26 13.40 11.05
N GLY A 218 -8.00 13.50 11.48
CA GLY A 218 -7.62 13.46 12.89
C GLY A 218 -7.37 12.06 13.47
N ASP A 219 -7.80 10.97 12.81
CA ASP A 219 -7.50 9.61 13.25
C ASP A 219 -6.01 9.27 13.17
N SER A 220 -5.60 8.25 13.92
CA SER A 220 -4.20 7.80 14.02
C SER A 220 -3.90 6.64 13.08
N VAL A 221 -2.83 6.77 12.29
CA VAL A 221 -2.29 5.75 11.38
C VAL A 221 -0.94 5.27 11.91
N LEU A 222 -0.69 3.97 11.87
CA LEU A 222 0.54 3.33 12.32
C LEU A 222 1.23 2.60 11.17
N ASP A 223 2.55 2.74 11.08
CA ASP A 223 3.43 1.90 10.25
C ASP A 223 4.58 1.33 11.12
N PRO A 224 4.52 0.05 11.55
CA PRO A 224 5.60 -0.55 12.34
C PRO A 224 6.90 -0.71 11.54
N PHE A 225 6.87 -0.70 10.21
CA PHE A 225 8.05 -0.86 9.34
C PHE A 225 8.14 0.32 8.38
N LEU A 226 8.42 1.50 8.95
CA LEU A 226 8.22 2.78 8.31
C LEU A 226 9.01 2.98 7.02
N GLY A 227 10.22 2.40 6.93
CA GLY A 227 11.14 2.63 5.82
C GLY A 227 11.41 4.12 5.64
N VAL A 228 11.12 4.63 4.44
CA VAL A 228 11.25 6.06 4.09
C VAL A 228 9.95 6.85 4.24
N GLY A 229 9.00 6.35 5.04
CA GLY A 229 7.89 7.12 5.55
C GLY A 229 6.69 7.32 4.63
N THR A 230 6.51 6.49 3.60
CA THR A 230 5.38 6.62 2.66
C THR A 230 4.02 6.61 3.38
N THR A 231 3.82 5.75 4.36
CA THR A 231 2.56 5.66 5.12
C THR A 231 2.28 6.95 5.90
N ILE A 232 3.28 7.47 6.62
CA ILE A 232 3.14 8.73 7.35
C ILE A 232 2.90 9.89 6.39
N VAL A 233 3.62 9.95 5.26
CA VAL A 233 3.39 10.96 4.21
C VAL A 233 1.94 10.94 3.73
N ALA A 234 1.39 9.77 3.40
CA ALA A 234 0.00 9.64 2.96
C ALA A 234 -1.00 10.10 4.05
N ALA A 235 -0.74 9.74 5.31
CA ALA A 235 -1.58 10.11 6.44
C ALA A 235 -1.59 11.63 6.71
N VAL A 236 -0.41 12.26 6.80
CA VAL A 236 -0.31 13.69 7.15
C VAL A 236 -0.85 14.60 6.05
N ARG A 237 -0.67 14.21 4.77
CA ARG A 237 -1.26 14.91 3.63
C ARG A 237 -2.79 14.96 3.68
N ASN A 238 -3.39 13.95 4.30
CA ASN A 238 -4.84 13.82 4.45
C ASN A 238 -5.31 14.22 5.87
N GLY A 239 -4.48 14.93 6.65
CA GLY A 239 -4.88 15.45 7.95
C GLY A 239 -5.05 14.40 9.04
N ARG A 240 -4.42 13.22 8.91
CA ARG A 240 -4.36 12.20 9.96
C ARG A 240 -3.13 12.41 10.84
N ARG A 241 -3.21 11.86 12.05
CA ARG A 241 -2.05 11.67 12.93
C ARG A 241 -1.34 10.40 12.51
N ALA A 242 -0.03 10.34 12.65
CA ALA A 242 0.72 9.24 12.09
C ALA A 242 1.99 8.91 12.88
N HIS A 243 2.22 7.62 13.08
CA HIS A 243 3.29 7.11 13.92
C HIS A 243 3.96 5.93 13.22
N GLY A 244 5.27 5.77 13.41
CA GLY A 244 5.97 4.60 12.89
C GLY A 244 7.37 4.45 13.44
N ALA A 245 7.91 3.25 13.28
CA ALA A 245 9.26 2.89 13.71
C ALA A 245 10.11 2.52 12.50
N GLU A 246 11.38 2.92 12.53
CA GLU A 246 12.39 2.51 11.57
C GLU A 246 13.68 2.19 12.32
N ILE A 247 14.24 1.01 12.06
CA ILE A 247 15.42 0.52 12.76
C ILE A 247 16.72 1.08 12.16
N LEU A 248 16.73 1.44 10.88
CA LEU A 248 17.90 1.98 10.19
C LEU A 248 17.87 3.52 10.23
N PRO A 249 18.80 4.17 10.94
CA PRO A 249 18.81 5.64 11.10
C PRO A 249 18.80 6.38 9.76
N LYS A 250 19.50 5.85 8.75
CA LYS A 250 19.51 6.40 7.39
C LYS A 250 18.11 6.50 6.77
N TYR A 251 17.25 5.50 6.96
CA TYR A 251 15.89 5.52 6.42
C TYR A 251 14.98 6.41 7.27
N ALA A 252 15.16 6.43 8.59
CA ALA A 252 14.44 7.32 9.48
C ALA A 252 14.71 8.82 9.18
N GLU A 253 15.96 9.19 8.87
CA GLU A 253 16.36 10.53 8.43
C GLU A 253 15.59 10.93 7.15
N ILE A 254 15.63 10.07 6.13
CA ILE A 254 14.93 10.29 4.86
C ILE A 254 13.40 10.37 5.08
N ALA A 255 12.85 9.53 5.96
CA ALA A 255 11.45 9.58 6.32
C ALA A 255 11.09 10.95 6.93
N LYS A 256 11.88 11.45 7.88
CA LYS A 256 11.68 12.76 8.52
C LYS A 256 11.69 13.88 7.48
N ASP A 257 12.67 13.90 6.57
CA ASP A 257 12.75 14.91 5.50
C ASP A 257 11.52 14.89 4.60
N ARG A 258 11.11 13.69 4.15
CA ARG A 258 9.92 13.50 3.31
C ARG A 258 8.66 13.94 4.01
N ILE A 259 8.50 13.60 5.29
CA ILE A 259 7.34 13.97 6.10
C ILE A 259 7.29 15.48 6.30
N GLN A 260 8.43 16.13 6.57
CA GLN A 260 8.50 17.59 6.69
C GLN A 260 8.12 18.28 5.37
N ALA A 261 8.65 17.79 4.24
CA ALA A 261 8.29 18.29 2.92
C ALA A 261 6.78 18.09 2.64
N ALA A 262 6.21 16.95 3.02
CA ALA A 262 4.80 16.66 2.85
C ALA A 262 3.90 17.60 3.68
N VAL A 263 4.27 17.87 4.94
CA VAL A 263 3.55 18.81 5.81
C VAL A 263 3.59 20.25 5.25
N LYS A 264 4.68 20.62 4.57
CA LYS A 264 4.82 21.91 3.89
C LYS A 264 4.12 21.95 2.51
N GLY A 265 3.58 20.83 2.04
CA GLY A 265 2.99 20.72 0.69
C GLY A 265 4.01 20.71 -0.45
N LEU A 266 5.30 20.51 -0.13
CA LEU A 266 6.41 20.59 -1.09
C LEU A 266 6.90 19.23 -1.58
N LEU A 267 6.49 18.12 -0.94
CA LEU A 267 6.92 16.78 -1.36
C LEU A 267 6.30 16.43 -2.72
N PRO A 268 7.10 16.16 -3.75
CA PRO A 268 6.57 15.75 -5.03
C PRO A 268 6.06 14.31 -4.93
N VAL A 269 4.80 14.11 -5.27
CA VAL A 269 4.13 12.80 -5.30
C VAL A 269 3.44 12.61 -6.63
N ARG A 270 3.29 11.37 -7.06
CA ARG A 270 2.46 11.07 -8.23
C ARG A 270 0.99 11.36 -7.90
N PRO A 271 0.28 12.21 -8.66
CA PRO A 271 -1.13 12.46 -8.40
C PRO A 271 -1.98 11.19 -8.53
N ARG A 272 -2.93 11.01 -7.60
CA ARG A 272 -3.88 9.89 -7.62
C ARG A 272 -4.68 9.86 -8.92
N GLY A 273 -4.84 8.67 -9.49
CA GLY A 273 -5.63 8.49 -10.72
C GLY A 273 -4.97 9.02 -11.99
N LYS A 274 -3.73 9.56 -11.91
CA LYS A 274 -2.93 9.82 -13.11
C LYS A 274 -2.84 8.52 -13.91
N PRO A 275 -3.08 8.50 -15.22
CA PRO A 275 -2.89 7.31 -16.04
C PRO A 275 -1.45 6.80 -15.97
N VAL A 276 -1.28 5.48 -16.11
CA VAL A 276 0.05 4.92 -16.35
C VAL A 276 0.54 5.45 -17.69
N PHE A 277 1.82 5.79 -17.80
CA PHE A 277 2.38 6.28 -19.05
C PHE A 277 2.16 5.25 -20.15
N ASP A 278 1.50 5.67 -21.23
CA ASP A 278 1.36 4.90 -22.46
C ASP A 278 2.31 5.49 -23.52
N PRO A 279 3.31 4.72 -23.98
CA PRO A 279 4.22 5.18 -25.04
C PRO A 279 3.53 5.54 -26.36
N GLN A 280 2.40 4.90 -26.69
CA GLN A 280 1.64 5.14 -27.92
C GLN A 280 0.89 6.47 -27.83
N ASP A 281 0.21 6.74 -26.72
CA ASP A 281 -0.47 8.03 -26.47
C ASP A 281 0.52 9.19 -26.40
N ALA A 282 1.77 8.93 -25.98
CA ALA A 282 2.84 9.91 -25.91
C ALA A 282 3.52 10.20 -27.26
N GLY A 283 3.03 9.65 -28.37
CA GLY A 283 3.53 9.92 -29.72
C GLY A 283 4.96 9.41 -29.97
N ARG A 284 5.46 8.45 -29.19
CA ARG A 284 6.79 7.88 -29.43
C ARG A 284 6.75 6.89 -30.60
N ALA A 285 7.15 7.37 -31.77
CA ALA A 285 7.27 6.61 -33.02
C ALA A 285 8.24 5.40 -32.98
N LEU A 286 9.00 5.21 -31.90
CA LEU A 286 9.95 4.10 -31.73
C LEU A 286 9.33 2.82 -31.13
N THR A 287 8.00 2.72 -31.06
CA THR A 287 7.29 1.54 -30.54
C THR A 287 6.56 0.77 -31.62
N THR A 288 7.17 0.64 -32.81
CA THR A 288 6.70 -0.30 -33.83
C THR A 288 6.82 -1.72 -33.30
N THR A 289 5.68 -2.37 -33.09
CA THR A 289 5.60 -3.74 -32.58
C THR A 289 6.19 -4.71 -33.61
N PRO A 290 7.29 -5.44 -33.30
CA PRO A 290 8.00 -6.27 -34.30
C PRO A 290 7.14 -7.38 -34.91
N TRP A 291 6.10 -7.82 -34.22
CA TRP A 291 5.24 -8.94 -34.65
C TRP A 291 4.01 -8.51 -35.46
N LEU A 292 3.74 -7.22 -35.65
CA LEU A 292 2.66 -6.75 -36.55
C LEU A 292 2.98 -6.96 -38.04
N PHE A 293 4.23 -7.28 -38.38
CA PHE A 293 4.66 -7.52 -39.76
C PHE A 293 4.51 -8.97 -40.22
N ARG A 294 4.24 -9.93 -39.31
CA ARG A 294 4.17 -11.36 -39.67
C ARG A 294 2.97 -11.72 -40.55
N ASP A 295 1.91 -10.94 -40.54
CA ASP A 295 0.72 -11.21 -41.38
C ASP A 295 0.81 -10.62 -42.79
N ARG A 296 1.85 -9.84 -43.11
CA ARG A 296 2.06 -9.30 -44.47
C ARG A 296 3.03 -10.11 -45.33
N GLU A 297 3.84 -10.99 -44.73
CA GLU A 297 4.78 -11.84 -45.47
C GLU A 297 4.29 -13.29 -45.68
N ALA A 298 3.14 -13.68 -45.12
CA ALA A 298 2.49 -14.96 -45.42
C ALA A 298 1.74 -14.99 -46.77
N GLY A 299 2.00 -14.00 -47.64
CA GLY A 299 1.35 -13.80 -48.93
C GLY A 299 2.32 -13.83 -50.12
N ILE A 300 3.36 -14.66 -50.11
CA ILE A 300 4.12 -15.02 -51.32
C ILE A 300 4.49 -16.50 -51.24
N ARG A 301 3.79 -17.30 -52.06
CA ARG A 301 4.08 -18.64 -52.62
C ARG A 301 4.85 -19.65 -51.77
#